data_AF-A0A4Y9RHX8-F1
#
_entry.id   AF-A0A4Y9RHX8-F1
#
_cell.length_a   1.000
_cell.length_b   1.000
_cell.length_c   1.000
_cell.angle_alpha   90.00
_cell.angle_beta   90.00
_cell.angle_gamma   90.00
#
_symmetry.space_group_name_H-M   'P 1'
#
loop_
_entity.id
_entity.type
_entity.pdbx_description
1 polymer ?
#
loop_
_entity_poly.entity_id
_entity_poly.type
_entity_poly.pdbx_seq_one_letter_code
_entity_poly.pdbx_strand_id
1 'polypeptide(L)'
;MGLANLWRRRASEGWRRLRTGEEPPVEPVEGWARYARRQREAFDRRLEDTRELAECLMKAAQDERLSLAPTFHIPWLYHWRADHLGAEAAARDRARAREAGHPWAEVFWREDGTLRPLETLDEEMARLEPEELREALGLPPGVALD
;
A
#
# COMPACT_ATOMS: atom_id res chain seq x y z
N MET A 1 20.30 -3.87 -48.10
CA MET A 1 19.60 -4.30 -46.86
C MET A 1 18.11 -4.10 -47.07
N GLY A 2 17.34 -5.18 -47.24
CA GLY A 2 15.90 -5.09 -47.57
C GLY A 2 15.00 -4.86 -46.36
N LEU A 3 13.78 -4.36 -46.61
CA LEU A 3 12.71 -4.16 -45.60
C LEU A 3 12.48 -5.39 -44.71
N ALA A 4 12.60 -6.60 -45.25
CA ALA A 4 12.47 -7.85 -44.49
C ALA A 4 13.56 -8.04 -43.42
N ASN A 5 14.77 -7.51 -43.63
CA ASN A 5 15.85 -7.55 -42.63
C ASN A 5 15.65 -6.47 -41.56
N LEU A 6 15.12 -5.31 -41.94
CA LEU A 6 14.75 -4.24 -41.01
C LEU A 6 13.64 -4.72 -40.05
N TRP A 7 12.61 -5.37 -40.58
CA TRP A 7 11.49 -5.89 -39.77
C TRP A 7 11.89 -7.06 -38.87
N ARG A 8 12.76 -7.97 -39.33
CA ARG A 8 13.31 -9.03 -38.47
C ARG A 8 14.11 -8.46 -37.30
N ARG A 9 14.92 -7.43 -37.55
CA ARG A 9 15.67 -6.73 -36.50
C ARG A 9 14.74 -6.02 -35.49
N ARG A 10 13.73 -5.29 -35.98
CA ARG A 10 12.73 -4.63 -35.12
C ARG A 10 11.95 -5.65 -34.28
N ALA A 11 11.56 -6.78 -34.86
CA ALA A 11 10.89 -7.85 -34.13
C ALA A 11 11.77 -8.46 -33.03
N SER A 12 13.08 -8.65 -33.29
CA SER A 12 14.03 -9.10 -32.23
C SER A 12 14.25 -8.07 -31.13
N GLU A 13 14.01 -6.79 -31.41
CA GLU A 13 14.02 -5.69 -30.44
C GLU A 13 12.65 -5.55 -29.71
N GLY A 14 11.73 -6.52 -29.86
CA GLY A 14 10.44 -6.56 -29.18
C GLY A 14 9.31 -5.78 -29.86
N TRP A 15 9.54 -5.24 -31.06
CA TRP A 15 8.51 -4.51 -31.79
C TRP A 15 7.45 -5.47 -32.33
N ARG A 16 6.21 -5.34 -31.86
CA ARG A 16 5.05 -5.99 -32.47
C ARG A 16 4.38 -5.05 -33.47
N ARG A 17 3.80 -5.61 -34.54
CA ARG A 17 2.82 -4.86 -35.34
C ARG A 17 1.59 -4.59 -34.48
N LEU A 18 1.11 -3.36 -34.53
CA LEU A 18 -0.18 -3.00 -33.97
C LEU A 18 -1.27 -3.78 -34.71
N ARG A 19 -2.26 -4.26 -33.97
CA ARG A 19 -3.47 -4.84 -34.55
C ARG A 19 -4.24 -3.72 -35.26
N THR A 20 -5.01 -4.06 -36.29
CA THR A 20 -5.85 -3.09 -37.00
C THR A 20 -6.78 -2.39 -36.00
N GLY A 21 -6.69 -1.06 -35.91
CA GLY A 21 -7.45 -0.25 -34.95
C GLY A 21 -6.73 0.08 -33.64
N GLU A 22 -5.55 -0.47 -33.36
CA GLU A 22 -4.70 0.02 -32.27
C GLU A 22 -3.99 1.30 -32.73
N GLU A 23 -4.31 2.43 -32.09
CA GLU A 23 -3.53 3.65 -32.25
C GLU A 23 -2.15 3.46 -31.59
N PRO A 24 -1.07 3.95 -32.23
CA PRO A 24 0.23 3.95 -31.60
C PRO A 24 0.17 4.81 -30.32
N PRO A 25 0.89 4.42 -29.26
CA PRO A 25 0.97 5.25 -28.06
C PRO A 25 1.54 6.62 -28.45
N VAL A 26 0.85 7.68 -28.03
CA VAL A 26 1.26 9.06 -28.26
C VAL A 26 2.59 9.29 -27.54
N GLU A 27 3.58 9.82 -28.26
CA GLU A 27 4.87 10.13 -27.66
C GLU A 27 4.72 11.22 -26.58
N PRO A 28 5.24 11.01 -25.36
CA PRO A 28 5.27 12.03 -24.33
C PRO A 28 5.98 13.30 -24.81
N VAL A 29 5.59 14.47 -24.29
CA VAL A 29 6.17 15.78 -24.67
C VAL A 29 7.70 15.79 -24.51
N GLU A 30 8.21 15.08 -23.52
CA GLU A 30 9.64 14.95 -23.24
C GLU A 30 10.40 13.91 -24.11
N GLY A 31 9.70 13.15 -24.96
CA GLY A 31 10.21 12.05 -25.77
C GLY A 31 10.38 10.73 -25.01
N TRP A 32 10.31 9.60 -25.73
CA TRP A 32 10.31 8.25 -25.12
C TRP A 32 11.52 7.95 -24.24
N ALA A 33 12.72 8.40 -24.63
CA ALA A 33 13.94 8.12 -23.86
C ALA A 33 13.93 8.81 -22.49
N ARG A 34 13.52 10.09 -22.43
CA ARG A 34 13.45 10.84 -21.17
C ARG A 34 12.29 10.35 -20.31
N TYR A 35 11.15 10.04 -20.93
CA TYR A 35 10.02 9.41 -20.25
C TYR A 35 10.42 8.08 -19.60
N ALA A 36 11.04 7.17 -20.35
CA ALA A 36 11.45 5.85 -19.85
C ALA A 36 12.43 5.97 -18.66
N ARG A 37 13.40 6.89 -18.74
CA ARG A 37 14.31 7.17 -17.62
C ARG A 37 13.57 7.66 -16.39
N ARG A 38 12.66 8.63 -16.54
CA ARG A 38 11.83 9.14 -15.43
C ARG A 38 10.95 8.06 -14.80
N GLN A 39 10.35 7.19 -15.63
CA GLN A 39 9.54 6.07 -15.13
C GLN A 39 10.40 5.07 -14.36
N ARG A 40 11.62 4.80 -14.84
CA ARG A 40 12.57 3.94 -14.13
C ARG A 40 12.96 4.52 -12.77
N GLU A 41 13.34 5.80 -12.72
CA GLU A 41 13.67 6.48 -11.46
C GLU A 41 12.47 6.51 -10.48
N ALA A 42 11.25 6.70 -10.99
CA ALA A 42 10.04 6.66 -10.17
C ALA A 42 9.73 5.23 -9.68
N PHE A 43 9.99 4.22 -10.50
CA PHE A 43 9.87 2.82 -10.10
C PHE A 43 10.87 2.44 -9.02
N ASP A 44 12.15 2.78 -9.20
CA ASP A 44 13.21 2.45 -8.25
C ASP A 44 12.94 3.09 -6.88
N ARG A 45 12.46 4.36 -6.84
CA ARG A 45 12.03 5.02 -5.60
C ARG A 45 10.86 4.31 -4.92
N ARG A 46 9.77 4.03 -5.65
CA ARG A 46 8.62 3.30 -5.09
C ARG A 46 9.03 1.92 -4.56
N LEU A 47 9.97 1.26 -5.23
CA LEU A 47 10.46 -0.05 -4.80
C LEU A 47 11.25 0.02 -3.50
N GLU A 48 12.05 1.07 -3.32
CA GLU A 48 12.76 1.35 -2.07
C GLU A 48 11.78 1.64 -0.93
N ASP A 49 10.84 2.57 -1.13
CA ASP A 49 9.79 2.91 -0.15
C ASP A 49 8.99 1.65 0.27
N THR A 50 8.66 0.79 -0.70
CA THR A 50 7.92 -0.46 -0.45
C THR A 50 8.73 -1.44 0.41
N ARG A 51 10.05 -1.53 0.19
CA ARG A 51 10.92 -2.43 0.97
C ARG A 51 11.07 -1.93 2.39
N GLU A 52 11.26 -0.63 2.57
CA GLU A 52 11.33 -0.01 3.90
C GLU A 52 10.03 -0.23 4.68
N LEU A 53 8.88 0.01 4.04
CA LEU A 53 7.58 -0.29 4.64
C LEU A 53 7.43 -1.76 5.00
N ALA A 54 7.78 -2.67 4.08
CA ALA A 54 7.70 -4.11 4.35
C ALA A 54 8.57 -4.53 5.54
N GLU A 55 9.81 -4.04 5.63
CA GLU A 55 10.68 -4.29 6.79
C GLU A 55 10.10 -3.72 8.09
N CYS A 56 9.53 -2.52 8.03
CA CYS A 56 8.86 -1.90 9.17
C CYS A 56 7.69 -2.75 9.66
N LEU A 57 6.79 -3.15 8.75
CA LEU A 57 5.63 -3.98 9.07
C LEU A 57 6.04 -5.35 9.62
N MET A 58 7.07 -5.99 9.06
CA MET A 58 7.57 -7.27 9.57
C MET A 58 8.13 -7.15 10.99
N LYS A 59 8.81 -6.04 11.32
CA LYS A 59 9.29 -5.77 12.68
C LYS A 59 8.10 -5.48 13.62
N ALA A 60 7.18 -4.63 13.20
CA ALA A 60 5.99 -4.26 13.99
C ALA A 60 5.10 -5.48 14.27
N ALA A 61 4.94 -6.38 13.31
CA ALA A 61 4.14 -7.60 13.46
C ALA A 61 4.66 -8.53 14.59
N GLN A 62 5.94 -8.44 14.94
CA GLN A 62 6.54 -9.21 16.04
C GLN A 62 6.44 -8.50 17.40
N ASP A 63 6.17 -7.19 17.41
CA ASP A 63 6.05 -6.37 18.62
C ASP A 63 4.58 -6.28 19.07
N GLU A 64 4.26 -6.79 20.27
CA GLU A 64 2.91 -6.71 20.82
C GLU A 64 2.44 -5.26 21.08
N ARG A 65 3.37 -4.30 21.18
CA ARG A 65 3.04 -2.89 21.39
C ARG A 65 2.76 -2.14 20.10
N LEU A 66 3.07 -2.74 18.94
CA LEU A 66 3.01 -2.08 17.64
C LEU A 66 3.70 -0.70 17.64
N SER A 67 4.79 -0.56 18.40
CA SER A 67 5.41 0.75 18.69
C SER A 67 6.00 1.43 17.46
N LEU A 68 6.30 0.66 16.41
CA LEU A 68 6.82 1.13 15.14
C LEU A 68 5.77 1.08 14.01
N ALA A 69 4.53 0.69 14.32
CA ALA A 69 3.49 0.51 13.31
C ALA A 69 3.05 1.87 12.75
N PRO A 70 3.08 2.06 11.43
CA PRO A 70 2.38 3.19 10.81
C PRO A 70 0.88 3.08 11.09
N THR A 71 0.22 4.19 11.47
CA THR A 71 -1.14 4.17 12.02
C THR A 71 -2.15 3.44 11.13
N PHE A 72 -2.18 3.74 9.84
CA PHE A 72 -3.11 3.10 8.89
C PHE A 72 -2.79 1.63 8.56
N HIS A 73 -1.69 1.09 9.08
CA HIS A 73 -1.36 -0.34 8.94
C HIS A 73 -1.65 -1.15 10.21
N ILE A 74 -2.00 -0.48 11.33
CA ILE A 74 -2.39 -1.12 12.58
C ILE A 74 -3.56 -2.12 12.38
N PRO A 75 -4.64 -1.81 11.64
CA PRO A 75 -5.71 -2.77 11.35
C PRO A 75 -5.19 -4.09 10.75
N TRP A 76 -4.37 -3.98 9.71
CA TRP A 76 -3.77 -5.13 9.04
C TRP A 76 -2.84 -5.91 9.98
N LEU A 77 -2.06 -5.22 10.82
CA LEU A 77 -1.15 -5.87 11.78
C LEU A 77 -1.92 -6.70 12.81
N TYR A 78 -3.05 -6.22 13.34
CA TYR A 78 -3.88 -7.02 14.23
C TYR A 78 -4.47 -8.25 13.53
N HIS A 79 -4.95 -8.11 12.30
CA HIS A 79 -5.41 -9.26 11.49
C HIS A 79 -4.29 -10.27 11.26
N TRP A 80 -3.14 -9.80 10.78
CA TRP A 80 -2.00 -10.65 10.53
C TRP A 80 -1.59 -11.42 11.78
N ARG A 81 -1.51 -10.74 12.93
CA ARG A 81 -1.14 -11.35 14.20
C ARG A 81 -2.19 -12.35 14.68
N ALA A 82 -3.48 -12.03 14.56
CA ALA A 82 -4.55 -12.97 14.89
C ALA A 82 -4.48 -14.25 14.02
N ASP A 83 -4.23 -14.08 12.71
CA ASP A 83 -4.16 -15.19 11.75
C ASP A 83 -2.91 -16.06 11.93
N HIS A 84 -1.75 -15.44 12.24
CA HIS A 84 -0.45 -16.14 12.28
C HIS A 84 -0.01 -16.56 13.68
N LEU A 85 -0.42 -15.83 14.73
CA LEU A 85 -0.04 -16.09 16.13
C LEU A 85 -1.21 -16.66 16.95
N GLY A 86 -2.42 -16.61 16.41
CA GLY A 86 -3.62 -17.22 16.98
C GLY A 86 -4.36 -16.37 18.01
N ALA A 87 -5.45 -16.95 18.55
CA ALA A 87 -6.40 -16.25 19.41
C ALA A 87 -5.79 -15.69 20.70
N GLU A 88 -4.82 -16.38 21.29
CA GLU A 88 -4.12 -15.90 22.50
C GLU A 88 -3.33 -14.61 22.24
N ALA A 89 -2.73 -14.47 21.06
CA ALA A 89 -2.04 -13.24 20.68
C ALA A 89 -3.06 -12.10 20.48
N ALA A 90 -4.16 -12.36 19.77
CA ALA A 90 -5.23 -11.37 19.57
C ALA A 90 -5.86 -10.89 20.90
N ALA A 91 -5.98 -11.77 21.90
CA ALA A 91 -6.46 -11.41 23.23
C ALA A 91 -5.46 -10.51 23.98
N ARG A 92 -4.15 -10.80 23.88
CA ARG A 92 -3.09 -9.93 24.44
C ARG A 92 -3.05 -8.58 23.76
N ASP A 93 -3.15 -8.56 22.44
CA ASP A 93 -3.21 -7.36 21.62
C ASP A 93 -4.37 -6.45 22.04
N ARG A 94 -5.57 -7.01 22.23
CA ARG A 94 -6.72 -6.28 22.78
C ARG A 94 -6.43 -5.69 24.16
N ALA A 95 -5.87 -6.50 25.06
CA ALA A 95 -5.57 -6.06 26.42
C ALA A 95 -4.54 -4.92 26.43
N ARG A 96 -3.52 -5.00 25.57
CA ARG A 96 -2.51 -3.95 25.40
C ARG A 96 -3.07 -2.68 24.79
N ALA A 97 -3.91 -2.79 23.77
CA ALA A 97 -4.56 -1.64 23.16
C ALA A 97 -5.39 -0.86 24.19
N ARG A 98 -6.08 -1.57 25.08
CA ARG A 98 -6.83 -0.99 26.21
C ARG A 98 -5.92 -0.35 27.26
N GLU A 99 -4.86 -1.05 27.67
CA GLU A 99 -3.88 -0.54 28.64
C GLU A 99 -3.22 0.75 28.17
N ALA A 100 -2.89 0.83 26.88
CA ALA A 100 -2.30 2.01 26.25
C ALA A 100 -3.32 3.14 26.00
N GLY A 101 -4.61 2.90 26.21
CA GLY A 101 -5.67 3.88 25.97
C GLY A 101 -5.87 4.21 24.49
N HIS A 102 -5.55 3.28 23.59
CA HIS A 102 -5.74 3.51 22.16
C HIS A 102 -7.22 3.59 21.81
N PRO A 103 -7.66 4.59 21.01
CA PRO A 103 -9.07 4.82 20.73
C PRO A 103 -9.72 3.64 19.98
N TRP A 104 -8.96 2.92 19.16
CA TRP A 104 -9.46 1.76 18.42
C TRP A 104 -9.70 0.52 19.28
N ALA A 105 -9.20 0.47 20.52
CA ALA A 105 -9.28 -0.69 21.40
C ALA A 105 -10.73 -1.14 21.70
N GLU A 106 -11.68 -0.21 21.66
CA GLU A 106 -13.10 -0.49 21.93
C GLU A 106 -13.92 -0.77 20.67
N VAL A 107 -13.40 -0.47 19.48
CA VAL A 107 -14.14 -0.66 18.22
C VAL A 107 -13.64 -1.84 17.40
N PHE A 108 -12.35 -2.18 17.46
CA PHE A 108 -11.78 -3.23 16.62
C PHE A 108 -12.25 -4.64 16.98
N TRP A 109 -12.50 -4.89 18.26
CA TRP A 109 -12.98 -6.17 18.75
C TRP A 109 -14.50 -6.16 18.96
N ARG A 110 -15.15 -7.27 18.63
CA ARG A 110 -16.53 -7.56 19.02
C ARG A 110 -16.61 -7.86 20.52
N GLU A 111 -17.84 -7.95 21.03
CA GLU A 111 -18.10 -8.28 22.44
C GLU A 111 -17.49 -9.63 22.82
N ASP A 112 -17.57 -10.62 21.93
CA ASP A 112 -16.99 -11.96 22.10
C ASP A 112 -15.45 -12.00 22.03
N GLY A 113 -14.80 -10.87 21.74
CA GLY A 113 -13.35 -10.75 21.64
C GLY A 113 -12.77 -11.15 20.30
N THR A 114 -13.59 -11.43 19.29
CA THR A 114 -13.12 -11.60 17.91
C THR A 114 -12.85 -10.24 17.25
N LEU A 115 -11.85 -10.17 16.37
CA LEU A 115 -11.64 -8.99 15.53
C LEU A 115 -12.80 -8.84 14.53
N ARG A 116 -13.23 -7.60 14.30
CA ARG A 116 -14.10 -7.28 13.16
C ARG A 116 -13.32 -7.46 11.84
N PRO A 117 -14.01 -7.55 10.68
CA PRO A 117 -13.35 -7.65 9.38
C PRO A 117 -12.41 -6.48 9.10
N LEU A 118 -11.33 -6.72 8.34
CA LEU A 118 -10.28 -5.74 8.08
C LEU A 118 -10.84 -4.47 7.46
N GLU A 119 -11.77 -4.58 6.52
CA GLU A 119 -12.37 -3.42 5.86
C GLU A 119 -13.10 -2.53 6.87
N THR A 120 -13.75 -3.14 7.87
CA THR A 120 -14.37 -2.40 8.98
C THR A 120 -13.33 -1.72 9.86
N LEU A 121 -12.21 -2.38 10.14
CA LEU A 121 -11.15 -1.79 10.95
C LEU A 121 -10.48 -0.60 10.25
N ASP A 122 -10.27 -0.69 8.94
CA ASP A 122 -9.73 0.40 8.12
C ASP A 122 -10.68 1.61 8.12
N GLU A 123 -11.98 1.37 7.98
CA GLU A 123 -13.01 2.43 8.10
C GLU A 123 -13.02 3.08 9.49
N GLU A 124 -12.96 2.29 10.57
CA GLU A 124 -12.93 2.85 11.92
C GLU A 124 -11.62 3.61 12.16
N MET A 125 -10.48 3.13 11.67
CA MET A 125 -9.20 3.84 11.78
C MET A 125 -9.26 5.20 11.08
N ALA A 126 -9.81 5.25 9.87
CA ALA A 126 -10.04 6.49 9.13
C ALA A 126 -10.94 7.49 9.88
N ARG A 127 -11.95 7.00 10.60
CA ARG A 127 -12.84 7.85 11.41
C ARG A 127 -12.18 8.35 12.70
N LEU A 128 -11.34 7.52 13.32
CA LEU A 128 -10.66 7.86 14.57
C LEU A 128 -9.49 8.82 14.36
N GLU A 129 -8.81 8.73 13.22
CA GLU A 129 -7.61 9.51 12.88
C GLU A 129 -7.83 10.39 11.62
N PRO A 130 -8.81 11.32 11.63
CA PRO A 130 -9.17 12.08 10.43
C PRO A 130 -8.04 13.01 9.97
N GLU A 131 -7.27 13.59 10.88
CA GLU A 131 -6.16 14.49 10.51
C GLU A 131 -4.98 13.73 9.88
N GLU A 132 -4.64 12.57 10.44
CA GLU A 132 -3.62 11.70 9.88
C GLU A 132 -4.02 11.17 8.50
N LEU A 133 -5.32 10.91 8.28
CA LEU A 133 -5.84 10.51 6.97
C LEU A 133 -5.67 11.63 5.94
N ARG A 134 -5.94 12.88 6.33
CA ARG A 134 -5.73 14.03 5.46
C ARG A 134 -4.27 14.18 5.08
N GLU A 135 -3.36 14.01 6.04
CA GLU A 135 -1.92 14.03 5.79
C GLU A 135 -1.51 12.91 4.83
N ALA A 136 -1.96 11.67 5.07
CA ALA A 136 -1.65 10.52 4.22
C ALA A 136 -2.17 10.70 2.78
N LEU A 137 -3.31 11.35 2.60
CA LEU A 137 -3.88 11.68 1.28
C LEU A 137 -3.25 12.94 0.65
N GLY A 138 -2.39 13.66 1.37
CA GLY A 138 -1.77 14.91 0.89
C GLY A 138 -2.78 16.04 0.69
N LEU A 139 -3.89 16.04 1.45
CA LEU A 139 -4.96 17.02 1.28
C LEU A 139 -4.57 18.38 1.90
N PRO A 140 -4.77 19.50 1.18
CA PRO A 140 -4.55 20.82 1.75
C PRO A 140 -5.61 21.15 2.83
N PRO A 141 -5.30 22.09 3.76
CA PRO A 141 -6.25 22.52 4.78
C PRO A 141 -7.59 22.99 4.19
N GLY A 142 -8.70 22.55 4.78
CA GLY A 142 -10.06 23.01 4.42
C GLY A 142 -10.78 22.23 3.30
N VAL A 143 -10.13 21.28 2.63
CA VAL A 143 -10.80 20.34 1.72
C VAL A 143 -11.58 19.31 2.53
N ALA A 144 -12.85 19.04 2.24
CA ALA A 144 -13.62 18.02 2.95
C ALA A 144 -13.12 16.60 2.60
N LEU A 145 -13.13 15.70 3.60
CA LEU A 145 -13.13 14.25 3.37
C LEU A 145 -14.60 13.87 3.15
N ASP A 146 -14.93 13.39 1.95
CA ASP A 146 -16.29 12.95 1.57
C ASP A 146 -16.63 11.55 2.08
#